data_AF-A0A1G9NH69-F1
#
_entry.id   AF-A0A1G9NH69-F1
#
_cell.length_a   1.000
_cell.length_b   1.000
_cell.length_c   1.000
_cell.angle_alpha   90.00
_cell.angle_beta   90.00
_cell.angle_gamma   90.00
#
_symmetry.space_group_name_H-M   'P 1'
#
loop_
_entity.id
_entity.type
_entity.pdbx_description
1 polymer ?
#
loop_
_entity_poly.entity_id
_entity_poly.type
_entity_poly.pdbx_seq_one_letter_code
_entity_poly.pdbx_strand_id
1 'polypeptide(L)'
;MYHSQRSPNRRPGRGTQYPPGRPLEMPDPAQTGRTALVAAAGAMREGDGRAARQLLAFARDFFAQTRAEMALNRERLKLDAEIDMARRRARAAEYAAAGLGLEGIELNLQIEEDAVAMRAARDAGKPVPEPRWNESWELAGEPMPEGWEEPGCDGCRAGY
;
A
#
# COMPACT_ATOMS: atom_id res chain seq x y z
N MET A 1 -59.32 -46.09 -15.88
CA MET A 1 -58.49 -46.32 -17.09
C MET A 1 -57.79 -45.01 -17.46
N TYR A 2 -56.61 -45.13 -18.07
CA TYR A 2 -55.63 -44.12 -18.54
C TYR A 2 -54.44 -43.76 -17.63
N HIS A 3 -53.26 -44.11 -18.15
CA HIS A 3 -51.88 -43.84 -17.73
C HIS A 3 -51.44 -42.39 -17.97
N SER A 4 -50.42 -41.92 -17.21
CA SER A 4 -49.29 -41.10 -17.71
C SER A 4 -48.29 -40.87 -16.54
N GLN A 5 -47.17 -41.58 -16.40
CA GLN A 5 -45.82 -41.37 -16.98
C GLN A 5 -45.13 -40.00 -16.71
N ARG A 6 -43.86 -40.09 -16.25
CA ARG A 6 -42.74 -39.09 -16.17
C ARG A 6 -42.81 -38.06 -15.02
N SER A 7 -41.74 -37.69 -14.31
CA SER A 7 -40.31 -38.01 -14.32
C SER A 7 -39.68 -37.53 -13.00
N PRO A 8 -38.51 -38.06 -12.59
CA PRO A 8 -37.80 -37.72 -11.36
C PRO A 8 -36.84 -36.52 -11.53
N ASN A 9 -36.33 -35.99 -10.41
CA ASN A 9 -35.23 -35.01 -10.29
C ASN A 9 -35.49 -33.55 -10.75
N ARG A 10 -36.12 -32.75 -9.88
CA ARG A 10 -35.83 -31.30 -9.80
C ARG A 10 -34.78 -31.08 -8.72
N ARG A 11 -33.54 -30.84 -9.13
CA ARG A 11 -32.51 -30.25 -8.27
C ARG A 11 -33.03 -28.90 -7.73
N PRO A 12 -32.81 -28.55 -6.44
CA PRO A 12 -33.05 -27.19 -5.98
C PRO A 12 -32.16 -26.23 -6.78
N GLY A 13 -32.73 -25.08 -7.12
CA GLY A 13 -32.16 -24.09 -8.00
C GLY A 13 -30.73 -23.73 -7.63
N ARG A 14 -29.91 -23.55 -8.67
CA ARG A 14 -28.63 -22.83 -8.58
C ARG A 14 -28.85 -21.61 -7.70
N GLY A 15 -28.06 -21.50 -6.63
CA GLY A 15 -27.86 -20.23 -5.98
C GLY A 15 -27.57 -19.21 -7.08
N THR A 16 -28.43 -18.20 -7.18
CA THR A 16 -28.08 -16.94 -7.83
C THR A 16 -26.86 -16.44 -7.08
N GLN A 17 -25.69 -16.83 -7.59
CA GLN A 17 -24.41 -16.30 -7.22
C GLN A 17 -24.51 -14.83 -7.62
N TYR A 18 -24.81 -13.97 -6.65
CA TYR A 18 -24.63 -12.54 -6.83
C TYR A 18 -23.21 -12.38 -7.37
N PRO A 19 -23.02 -11.74 -8.54
CA PRO A 19 -21.67 -11.47 -9.01
C PRO A 19 -20.94 -10.74 -7.87
N PRO A 20 -19.68 -11.10 -7.55
CA PRO A 20 -18.96 -10.45 -6.46
C PRO A 20 -19.06 -8.95 -6.70
N GLY A 21 -19.76 -8.27 -5.79
CA GLY A 21 -19.99 -6.84 -5.91
C GLY A 21 -18.63 -6.20 -6.12
N ARG A 22 -18.45 -5.50 -7.24
CA ARG A 22 -17.31 -4.58 -7.35
C ARG A 22 -17.34 -3.74 -6.06
N PRO A 23 -16.20 -3.55 -5.38
CA PRO A 23 -16.17 -2.60 -4.28
C PRO A 23 -16.81 -1.32 -4.82
N LEU A 24 -17.87 -0.85 -4.16
CA LEU A 24 -18.46 0.44 -4.45
C LEU A 24 -17.33 1.44 -4.21
N GLU A 25 -16.68 1.83 -5.28
CA GLU A 25 -15.61 2.81 -5.27
C GLU A 25 -16.27 4.08 -4.75
N MET A 26 -16.02 4.39 -3.47
CA MET A 26 -16.60 5.56 -2.86
C MET A 26 -16.07 6.76 -3.63
N PRO A 27 -16.95 7.60 -4.20
CA PRO A 27 -16.50 8.73 -5.00
C PRO A 27 -15.66 9.66 -4.13
N ASP A 28 -14.53 10.13 -4.68
CA ASP A 28 -13.62 11.07 -4.02
C ASP A 28 -14.43 12.22 -3.38
N PRO A 29 -14.31 12.44 -2.05
CA PRO A 29 -15.07 13.48 -1.36
C PRO A 29 -14.78 14.87 -1.94
N ALA A 30 -13.57 15.14 -2.45
CA ALA A 30 -13.26 16.41 -3.10
C ALA A 30 -13.97 16.56 -4.46
N GLN A 31 -14.06 15.47 -5.23
CA GLN A 31 -14.82 15.45 -6.48
C GLN A 31 -16.33 15.59 -6.23
N THR A 32 -16.84 14.95 -5.18
CA THR A 32 -18.24 15.05 -4.75
C THR A 32 -18.57 16.48 -4.31
N GLY A 33 -17.71 17.12 -3.50
CA GLY A 33 -17.86 18.51 -3.10
C GLY A 33 -17.85 19.49 -4.28
N ARG A 34 -16.96 19.28 -5.27
CA ARG A 34 -16.94 20.08 -6.52
C ARG A 34 -18.22 19.91 -7.34
N THR A 35 -18.72 18.69 -7.44
CA THR A 35 -19.99 18.40 -8.14
C THR A 35 -21.16 19.12 -7.47
N ALA A 36 -21.20 19.11 -6.13
CA ALA A 36 -22.21 19.83 -5.36
C ALA A 36 -22.14 21.35 -5.56
N LEU A 37 -20.93 21.95 -5.68
CA LEU A 37 -20.78 23.37 -6.01
C LEU A 37 -21.33 23.72 -7.40
N VAL A 38 -21.02 22.90 -8.41
CA VAL A 38 -21.52 23.11 -9.78
C VAL A 38 -23.04 23.03 -9.81
N ALA A 39 -23.62 22.05 -9.11
CA ALA A 39 -25.07 21.91 -8.96
C ALA A 39 -25.68 23.11 -8.23
N ALA A 40 -25.04 23.61 -7.17
CA ALA A 40 -25.50 24.80 -6.46
C ALA A 40 -25.54 26.03 -7.38
N ALA A 41 -24.53 26.20 -8.23
CA ALA A 41 -24.51 27.26 -9.24
C ALA A 41 -25.59 27.11 -10.32
N GLY A 42 -26.00 25.88 -10.64
CA GLY A 42 -27.18 25.60 -11.45
C GLY A 42 -28.47 26.07 -10.76
N ALA A 43 -28.70 25.61 -9.53
CA ALA A 43 -29.88 25.97 -8.74
C ALA A 43 -30.01 27.49 -8.51
N MET A 44 -28.90 28.20 -8.30
CA MET A 44 -28.91 29.67 -8.19
C MET A 44 -29.36 30.35 -9.49
N ARG A 45 -28.95 29.83 -10.65
CA ARG A 45 -29.36 30.37 -11.97
C ARG A 45 -30.84 30.12 -12.25
N GLU A 46 -31.38 29.02 -11.75
CA GLU A 46 -32.80 28.66 -11.86
C GLU A 46 -33.70 29.37 -10.84
N GLY A 47 -33.11 30.12 -9.90
CA GLY A 47 -33.83 30.83 -8.85
C GLY A 47 -34.23 29.97 -7.64
N ASP A 48 -33.81 28.69 -7.60
CA ASP A 48 -34.04 27.82 -6.44
C ASP A 48 -32.98 28.05 -5.36
N GLY A 49 -33.19 29.11 -4.58
CA GLY A 49 -32.32 29.44 -3.46
C GLY A 49 -32.31 28.40 -2.33
N ARG A 50 -33.34 27.54 -2.21
CA ARG A 50 -33.37 26.50 -1.18
C ARG A 50 -32.46 25.34 -1.56
N ALA A 51 -32.58 24.84 -2.79
CA ALA A 51 -31.71 23.80 -3.32
C ALA A 51 -30.24 24.27 -3.34
N ALA A 52 -29.99 25.51 -3.77
CA ALA A 52 -28.65 26.08 -3.76
C ALA A 52 -28.00 26.07 -2.36
N ARG A 53 -28.73 26.50 -1.32
CA ARG A 53 -28.22 26.49 0.07
C ARG A 53 -27.90 25.09 0.58
N GLN A 54 -28.75 24.10 0.27
CA GLN A 54 -28.51 22.72 0.67
C GLN A 54 -27.26 22.15 -0.02
N LEU A 55 -27.12 22.38 -1.33
CA LEU A 55 -25.96 21.93 -2.10
C LEU A 55 -24.65 22.59 -1.64
N LEU A 56 -24.69 23.87 -1.27
CA LEU A 56 -23.53 24.56 -0.68
C LEU A 56 -23.15 23.97 0.69
N ALA A 57 -24.13 23.62 1.53
CA ALA A 57 -23.87 22.96 2.81
C ALA A 57 -23.22 21.59 2.60
N PHE A 58 -23.74 20.78 1.67
CA PHE A 58 -23.13 19.51 1.29
C PHE A 58 -21.69 19.70 0.81
N ALA A 59 -21.44 20.63 -0.12
CA ALA A 59 -20.09 20.90 -0.61
C ALA A 59 -19.12 21.26 0.53
N ARG A 60 -19.56 22.11 1.47
CA ARG A 60 -18.76 22.50 2.64
C ARG A 60 -18.37 21.29 3.49
N ASP A 61 -19.31 20.40 3.77
CA ASP A 61 -19.09 19.24 4.64
C ASP A 61 -18.11 18.25 3.98
N PHE A 62 -18.23 18.04 2.66
CA PHE A 62 -17.24 17.23 1.90
C PHE A 62 -15.83 17.84 1.94
N PHE A 63 -15.67 19.15 1.77
CA PHE A 63 -14.35 19.78 1.89
C PHE A 63 -13.81 19.77 3.32
N ALA A 64 -14.67 19.78 4.34
CA ALA A 64 -14.26 19.59 5.72
C ALA A 64 -13.72 18.16 5.92
N GLN A 65 -14.41 17.16 5.37
CA GLN A 65 -13.95 15.77 5.40
C GLN A 65 -12.60 15.59 4.70
N THR A 66 -12.43 16.10 3.47
CA THR A 66 -11.15 16.02 2.74
C THR A 66 -10.00 16.64 3.54
N ARG A 67 -10.22 17.79 4.19
CA ARG A 67 -9.19 18.42 5.03
C ARG A 67 -8.83 17.57 6.25
N ALA A 68 -9.81 16.94 6.89
CA ALA A 68 -9.58 16.04 8.01
C ALA A 68 -8.79 14.80 7.57
N GLU A 69 -9.12 14.20 6.44
CA GLU A 69 -8.40 13.06 5.85
C GLU A 69 -6.96 13.42 5.49
N MET A 70 -6.73 14.60 4.91
CA MET A 70 -5.37 15.08 4.62
C MET A 70 -4.55 15.29 5.89
N ALA A 71 -5.15 15.85 6.95
CA ALA A 71 -4.47 16.02 8.24
C ALA A 71 -4.11 14.66 8.85
N LEU A 72 -5.04 13.71 8.86
CA LEU A 72 -4.81 12.35 9.33
C LEU A 72 -3.69 11.65 8.55
N ASN A 73 -3.68 11.78 7.22
CA ASN A 73 -2.62 11.19 6.39
C ASN A 73 -1.25 11.80 6.68
N ARG A 74 -1.16 13.10 6.96
CA ARG A 74 0.10 13.72 7.37
C ARG A 74 0.61 13.18 8.70
N GLU A 75 -0.28 13.00 9.68
CA GLU A 75 0.10 12.41 10.97
C GLU A 75 0.51 10.93 10.82
N ARG A 76 -0.18 10.17 9.97
CA ARG A 76 0.22 8.79 9.63
C ARG A 76 1.63 8.74 9.04
N LEU A 77 1.93 9.60 8.07
CA LEU A 77 3.27 9.67 7.46
C LEU A 77 4.37 10.02 8.49
N LYS A 78 4.08 10.90 9.45
CA LYS A 78 5.01 11.21 10.55
C LYS A 78 5.24 9.99 11.44
N LEU A 79 4.17 9.32 11.85
CA LEU A 79 4.23 8.12 12.68
C LEU A 79 4.99 6.99 12.00
N ASP A 80 4.76 6.77 10.70
CA ASP A 80 5.48 5.76 9.92
C ASP A 80 6.99 6.06 9.89
N ALA A 81 7.38 7.33 9.70
CA ALA A 81 8.78 7.75 9.75
C ALA A 81 9.41 7.56 11.14
N GLU A 82 8.66 7.83 12.22
CA GLU A 82 9.12 7.58 13.59
C GLU A 82 9.30 6.08 13.87
N ILE A 83 8.37 5.25 13.41
CA ILE A 83 8.45 3.79 13.51
C ILE A 83 9.68 3.27 12.76
N ASP A 84 9.94 3.76 11.56
CA ASP A 84 11.10 3.36 10.76
C ASP A 84 12.42 3.75 11.46
N MET A 85 12.50 4.96 12.01
CA MET A 85 13.66 5.38 12.81
C MET A 85 13.83 4.50 14.05
N ALA A 86 12.74 4.17 14.75
CA ALA A 86 12.78 3.29 15.92
C ALA A 86 13.26 1.87 15.56
N ARG A 87 12.80 1.32 14.43
CA ARG A 87 13.26 0.01 13.91
C ARG A 87 14.74 0.02 13.58
N ARG A 88 15.23 1.05 12.89
CA ARG A 88 16.66 1.22 12.58
C ARG A 88 17.51 1.27 13.86
N ARG A 89 17.06 2.03 14.86
CA ARG A 89 17.76 2.12 16.16
C ARG A 89 17.76 0.80 16.92
N ALA A 90 16.65 0.05 16.90
CA ALA A 90 16.57 -1.25 17.55
C ALA A 90 17.56 -2.24 16.90
N ARG A 91 17.60 -2.32 15.56
CA ARG A 91 18.56 -3.17 14.85
C ARG A 91 20.01 -2.78 15.10
N ALA A 92 20.31 -1.47 15.08
CA ALA A 92 21.64 -0.98 15.41
C ALA A 92 22.06 -1.39 16.84
N ALA A 93 21.14 -1.33 17.81
CA ALA A 93 21.40 -1.78 19.18
C ALA A 93 21.60 -3.30 19.28
N GLU A 94 20.84 -4.11 18.52
CA GLU A 94 21.04 -5.56 18.43
C GLU A 94 22.43 -5.91 17.90
N TYR A 95 22.86 -5.28 16.81
CA TYR A 95 24.19 -5.50 16.24
C TYR A 95 25.31 -5.02 17.17
N ALA A 96 25.14 -3.87 17.82
CA ALA A 96 26.08 -3.39 18.83
C ALA A 96 26.20 -4.36 20.01
N ALA A 97 25.09 -4.93 20.47
CA ALA A 97 25.08 -5.96 21.52
C ALA A 97 25.75 -7.27 21.07
N ALA A 98 25.71 -7.59 19.77
CA ALA A 98 26.42 -8.72 19.17
C ALA A 98 27.94 -8.46 18.97
N GLY A 99 28.43 -7.27 19.32
CA GLY A 99 29.85 -6.93 19.25
C GLY A 99 30.33 -6.45 17.87
N LEU A 100 29.41 -6.14 16.95
CA LEU A 100 29.75 -5.53 15.66
C LEU A 100 30.19 -4.07 15.86
N GLY A 101 31.27 -3.67 15.18
CA GLY A 101 31.69 -2.28 15.10
C GLY A 101 30.67 -1.43 14.33
N LEU A 102 30.71 -0.11 14.53
CA LEU A 102 29.76 0.85 13.92
C LEU A 102 29.69 0.71 12.38
N GLU A 103 30.83 0.47 11.74
CA GLU A 103 30.96 0.22 10.29
C GLU A 103 30.25 -1.09 9.88
N GLY A 104 30.37 -2.16 10.67
CA GLY A 104 29.67 -3.43 10.43
C GLY A 104 28.15 -3.35 10.68
N ILE A 105 27.70 -2.42 11.53
CA ILE A 105 26.29 -2.12 11.74
C ILE A 105 25.71 -1.40 10.50
N GLU A 106 26.41 -0.38 9.99
CA GLU A 106 26.00 0.39 8.82
C GLU A 106 25.97 -0.49 7.56
N LEU A 107 26.96 -1.35 7.37
CA LEU A 107 27.02 -2.31 6.28
C LEU A 107 25.84 -3.30 6.30
N ASN A 108 25.53 -3.87 7.47
CA ASN A 108 24.39 -4.79 7.59
C ASN A 108 23.05 -4.09 7.34
N LEU A 109 22.86 -2.87 7.85
CA LEU A 109 21.65 -2.09 7.58
C LEU A 109 21.50 -1.78 6.09
N GLN A 110 22.59 -1.46 5.39
CA GLN A 110 22.58 -1.21 3.95
C GLN A 110 22.22 -2.47 3.15
N ILE A 111 22.73 -3.64 3.55
CA ILE A 111 22.37 -4.93 2.94
C ILE A 111 20.85 -5.16 3.01
N GLU A 112 20.26 -4.91 4.18
CA GLU A 112 18.82 -5.10 4.38
C GLU A 112 17.97 -4.08 3.59
N GLU A 113 18.40 -2.82 3.52
CA GLU A 113 17.75 -1.79 2.72
C GLU A 113 17.71 -2.16 1.23
N ASP A 114 18.85 -2.58 0.69
CA ASP A 114 18.97 -3.00 -0.70
C ASP A 114 18.10 -4.25 -0.98
N ALA A 115 18.08 -5.22 -0.06
CA ALA A 115 17.23 -6.40 -0.20
C ALA A 115 15.72 -6.07 -0.19
N VAL A 116 15.30 -5.04 0.57
CA VAL A 116 13.92 -4.53 0.52
C VAL A 116 13.64 -3.85 -0.82
N ALA A 117 14.54 -3.00 -1.30
CA ALA A 117 14.41 -2.31 -2.58
C ALA A 117 14.32 -3.30 -3.76
N MET A 118 15.15 -4.34 -3.75
CA MET A 118 15.14 -5.40 -4.76
C MET A 118 13.84 -6.19 -4.77
N ARG A 119 13.31 -6.55 -3.59
CA ARG A 119 11.99 -7.22 -3.49
C ARG A 119 10.86 -6.34 -4.01
N ALA A 120 10.82 -5.07 -3.60
CA ALA A 120 9.80 -4.13 -4.06
C ALA A 120 9.85 -3.91 -5.59
N ALA A 121 11.05 -3.86 -6.18
CA ALA A 121 11.23 -3.77 -7.62
C ALA A 121 10.67 -5.01 -8.35
N ARG A 122 10.96 -6.22 -7.83
CA ARG A 122 10.44 -7.48 -8.39
C ARG A 122 8.92 -7.56 -8.30
N ASP A 123 8.34 -7.25 -7.16
CA ASP A 123 6.88 -7.26 -6.96
C ASP A 123 6.17 -6.27 -7.90
N ALA A 124 6.83 -5.15 -8.21
CA ALA A 124 6.35 -4.16 -9.16
C ALA A 124 6.64 -4.49 -10.63
N GLY A 125 7.31 -5.62 -10.93
CA GLY A 125 7.75 -5.99 -12.29
C GLY A 125 8.75 -4.99 -12.90
N LYS A 126 9.47 -4.24 -12.06
CA LYS A 126 10.46 -3.24 -12.46
C LYS A 126 11.86 -3.87 -12.53
N PRO A 127 12.79 -3.25 -13.29
CA PRO A 127 14.20 -3.61 -13.22
C PRO A 127 14.69 -3.60 -11.77
N VAL A 128 15.37 -4.68 -11.37
CA VAL A 128 15.93 -4.82 -10.03
C VAL A 128 17.18 -3.95 -9.93
N PRO A 129 17.28 -3.04 -8.95
CA PRO A 129 18.47 -2.21 -8.77
C PRO A 129 19.67 -3.08 -8.38
N GLU A 130 20.86 -2.70 -8.84
CA GLU A 130 22.10 -3.30 -8.35
C GLU A 130 22.31 -2.96 -6.87
N PRO A 131 22.67 -3.95 -6.04
CA PRO A 131 22.91 -3.72 -4.63
C PRO A 131 24.24 -3.00 -4.40
N ARG A 132 24.27 -2.13 -3.39
CA ARG A 132 25.44 -1.32 -3.01
C ARG A 132 26.37 -2.04 -2.04
N TRP A 133 25.95 -3.18 -1.50
CA TRP A 133 26.74 -3.90 -0.49
C TRP A 133 28.08 -4.42 -1.01
N ASN A 134 28.23 -4.69 -2.32
CA ASN A 134 29.51 -5.13 -2.90
C ASN A 134 30.62 -4.09 -2.70
N GLU A 135 30.31 -2.82 -2.97
CA GLU A 135 31.23 -1.68 -2.75
C GLU A 135 31.47 -1.43 -1.26
N SER A 136 30.50 -1.79 -0.42
CA SER A 136 30.51 -1.49 1.01
C SER A 136 31.32 -2.52 1.82
N TRP A 137 31.37 -3.78 1.37
CA TRP A 137 32.28 -4.80 1.92
C TRP A 137 33.76 -4.46 1.65
N GLU A 138 34.09 -3.98 0.46
CA GLU A 138 35.45 -3.51 0.14
C GLU A 138 35.87 -2.33 1.03
N LEU A 139 34.93 -1.46 1.39
CA LEU A 139 35.19 -0.28 2.22
C LEU A 139 35.39 -0.61 3.71
N ALA A 140 34.70 -1.64 4.21
CA ALA A 140 34.82 -2.11 5.59
C ALA A 140 36.10 -2.93 5.85
N GLY A 141 36.86 -3.27 4.80
CA GLY A 141 38.07 -4.08 4.90
C GLY A 141 37.83 -5.52 5.35
N GLU A 142 36.56 -5.95 5.43
CA GLU A 142 36.16 -7.31 5.75
C GLU A 142 35.84 -8.06 4.45
N PRO A 143 36.48 -9.21 4.19
CA PRO A 143 36.11 -10.03 3.05
C PRO A 143 34.68 -10.52 3.24
N MET A 144 33.90 -10.54 2.16
CA MET A 144 32.56 -11.12 2.15
C MET A 144 32.61 -12.54 2.77
N PRO A 145 31.72 -12.87 3.72
CA PRO A 145 31.77 -14.17 4.39
C PRO A 145 31.65 -15.32 3.36
N GLU A 146 32.51 -16.34 3.47
CA GLU A 146 32.37 -17.56 2.68
C GLU A 146 30.99 -18.18 2.94
N GLY A 147 30.20 -18.36 1.87
CA GLY A 147 28.84 -18.92 1.96
C GLY A 147 27.73 -17.88 2.20
N TRP A 148 28.02 -16.59 2.05
CA TRP A 148 26.98 -15.55 2.04
C TRP A 148 26.04 -15.73 0.83
N GLU A 149 24.75 -15.96 1.10
CA GLU A 149 23.70 -16.03 0.08
C GLU A 149 23.06 -14.65 -0.08
N GLU A 150 22.98 -14.16 -1.32
CA GLU A 150 22.32 -12.89 -1.62
C GLU A 150 20.87 -12.90 -1.09
N PRO A 151 20.51 -12.00 -0.16
CA PRO A 151 19.18 -11.98 0.41
C PRO A 151 18.15 -11.65 -0.68
N GLY A 152 17.29 -12.63 -0.97
CA GLY A 152 16.28 -12.55 -2.02
C GLY A 152 16.64 -13.31 -3.29
N CYS A 153 17.76 -14.02 -3.35
CA CYS A 153 18.13 -14.88 -4.47
C CYS A 153 17.87 -16.34 -4.11
N ASP A 154 16.60 -16.79 -4.18
CA ASP A 154 16.28 -18.22 -4.10
C ASP A 154 17.02 -18.95 -5.24
N GLY A 155 18.16 -19.56 -4.93
CA GLY A 155 18.94 -20.39 -5.85
C GLY A 155 20.11 -19.71 -6.59
N CYS A 156 20.47 -18.45 -6.28
CA CYS A 156 21.69 -17.87 -6.83
C CYS A 156 22.89 -18.36 -6.00
N ARG A 157 23.40 -19.54 -6.35
CA ARG A 157 24.71 -19.99 -5.89
C ARG A 157 25.73 -18.96 -6.41
N ALA A 158 26.39 -18.23 -5.50
CA ALA A 158 27.55 -17.43 -5.84
C ALA A 158 28.62 -18.37 -6.40
N GLY A 159 28.71 -18.42 -7.73
CA GLY A 159 29.77 -19.11 -8.44
C GLY A 159 30.94 -18.15 -8.60
N TYR A 160 32.04 -18.45 -7.91
CA TYR A 160 33.37 -18.19 -8.45
C TYR A 160 33.69 -19.22 -9.54
#